data_AF-A0AAE4MD19-F1
#
_entry.id   AF-A0AAE4MD19-F1
#
_cell.length_a   1.000
_cell.length_b   1.000
_cell.length_c   1.000
_cell.angle_alpha   90.00
_cell.angle_beta   90.00
_cell.angle_gamma   90.00
#
_symmetry.space_group_name_H-M   'P 1'
#
loop_
_entity.id
_entity.type
_entity.pdbx_description
1 polymer ?
#
loop_
_entity_poly.entity_id
_entity_poly.type
_entity_poly.pdbx_seq_one_letter_code
_entity_poly.pdbx_strand_id
1 'polypeptide(L)' 'MTETPQNQTYESMITELKAIAKQLDDPETSIEDAVRLHQRGLSLIQNCEEFLQKAELSITEVQPEE' A
#
# COMPACT_ATOMS: atom_id res chain seq x y z
N MET A 1 8.38 4.72 23.49
CA MET A 1 8.44 4.96 22.03
C MET A 1 8.49 3.57 21.41
N THR A 2 7.35 3.00 21.04
CA THR A 2 7.29 1.63 20.54
C THR A 2 7.55 1.64 19.05
N GLU A 3 8.83 1.52 18.69
CA GLU A 3 9.29 1.16 17.36
C GLU A 3 8.71 -0.23 17.05
N THR A 4 7.58 -0.25 16.35
CA THR A 4 6.93 -1.50 15.94
C THR A 4 7.60 -1.93 14.64
N PRO A 5 8.10 -3.17 14.54
CA PRO A 5 8.89 -3.63 13.41
C PRO A 5 8.15 -3.44 12.09
N GLN A 6 8.92 -3.21 11.03
CA GLN A 6 8.53 -3.11 9.61
C GLN A 6 7.86 -4.40 9.12
N ASN A 7 6.74 -4.79 9.72
CA ASN A 7 5.77 -5.64 9.07
C ASN A 7 5.10 -4.75 8.02
N GLN A 8 5.05 -5.20 6.77
CA GLN A 8 4.25 -4.55 5.73
C GLN A 8 2.77 -4.65 6.13
N THR A 9 2.33 -3.80 7.05
CA THR A 9 0.93 -3.69 7.44
C THR A 9 0.19 -2.90 6.36
N TYR A 10 -1.11 -3.15 6.23
CA TYR A 10 -1.97 -2.38 5.35
C TYR A 10 -1.84 -0.87 5.59
N GLU A 11 -1.80 -0.45 6.85
CA GLU A 11 -1.62 0.95 7.23
C GLU A 11 -0.29 1.54 6.75
N SER A 12 0.79 0.77 6.81
CA SER A 12 2.11 1.20 6.29
C SER A 12 2.07 1.40 4.78
N MET A 13 1.45 0.48 4.04
CA MET A 13 1.30 0.59 2.58
C MET A 13 0.49 1.81 2.18
N ILE A 14 -0.61 2.09 2.90
CA ILE A 14 -1.42 3.30 2.68
C ILE A 14 -0.66 4.58 3.02
N THR A 15 0.17 4.56 4.08
CA THR A 15 1.00 5.70 4.46
C THR A 15 2.04 6.00 3.38
N GLU A 16 2.70 4.98 2.85
CA GLU A 16 3.65 5.12 1.75
C GLU A 16 2.95 5.63 0.47
N LEU A 17 1.77 5.12 0.14
CA LEU A 17 1.00 5.57 -1.02
C LEU A 17 0.63 7.06 -0.92
N LYS A 18 0.23 7.52 0.28
CA LYS A 18 -0.04 8.96 0.54
C LYS A 18 1.22 9.81 0.41
N ALA A 19 2.37 9.31 0.85
CA ALA A 19 3.65 10.01 0.72
C ALA A 19 4.10 10.11 -0.75
N ILE A 20 3.82 9.08 -1.56
CA ILE A 20 4.07 9.09 -3.01
C ILE A 20 3.16 10.11 -3.69
N ALA A 21 1.86 10.11 -3.38
CA ALA A 21 0.91 11.09 -3.93
C ALA A 21 1.33 12.53 -3.60
N LYS A 22 1.75 12.79 -2.36
CA LYS A 22 2.25 14.10 -1.95
C LYS A 22 3.50 14.53 -2.73
N GLN A 23 4.43 13.61 -3.01
CA GLN A 23 5.61 13.92 -3.81
C GLN A 23 5.25 14.14 -5.29
N LEU A 24 4.26 13.43 -5.83
CA LEU A 24 3.78 13.66 -7.19
C LEU A 24 3.12 15.04 -7.39
N ASP A 25 2.46 15.57 -6.35
CA ASP A 25 1.90 16.93 -6.35
C ASP A 25 2.96 18.02 -6.12
N ASP A 26 4.18 17.64 -5.73
CA ASP A 26 5.24 18.59 -5.46
C ASP A 26 5.85 19.14 -6.77
N PRO A 27 5.89 20.47 -6.96
CA PRO A 27 6.38 21.08 -8.19
C PRO A 27 7.91 20.98 -8.36
N GLU A 28 8.66 20.60 -7.32
CA GLU A 28 10.11 20.35 -7.40
C GLU A 28 10.42 18.91 -7.86
N THR A 29 9.41 18.03 -7.95
CA THR A 29 9.58 16.66 -8.42
C THR A 29 9.94 16.62 -9.91
N SER A 30 11.10 16.04 -10.19
CA SER A 30 11.56 15.76 -11.56
C SER A 30 10.59 14.83 -12.29
N ILE A 31 10.47 14.98 -13.61
CA ILE A 31 9.69 14.05 -14.44
C ILE A 31 10.17 12.61 -14.29
N GLU A 32 11.48 12.39 -14.17
CA GLU A 32 12.03 11.04 -13.97
C GLU A 32 11.58 10.45 -12.61
N ASP A 33 11.62 11.27 -11.56
CA ASP A 33 11.15 10.86 -10.24
C ASP A 33 9.63 10.65 -10.21
N ALA A 34 8.86 11.50 -10.90
CA ALA A 34 7.42 11.34 -11.04
C ALA A 34 7.06 10.00 -11.71
N VAL A 35 7.79 9.60 -12.75
CA VAL A 35 7.60 8.29 -13.39
C VAL A 35 7.89 7.14 -12.42
N ARG A 36 9.00 7.23 -11.66
CA ARG A 36 9.38 6.21 -10.67
C ARG A 36 8.38 6.12 -9.52
N LEU A 37 7.95 7.26 -8.99
CA LEU A 37 6.94 7.39 -7.95
C LEU A 37 5.61 6.80 -8.41
N HIS A 38 5.18 7.10 -9.64
CA HIS A 38 3.96 6.54 -10.21
C HIS A 38 4.03 5.01 -10.33
N GLN A 39 5.13 4.46 -10.87
CA GLN A 39 5.34 3.01 -10.95
C GLN A 39 5.30 2.34 -9.57
N ARG A 40 5.96 2.96 -8.58
CA ARG A 40 5.95 2.45 -7.20
C ARG A 40 4.55 2.52 -6.57
N GLY A 41 3.80 3.58 -6.83
CA GLY A 41 2.40 3.73 -6.42
C GLY A 41 1.52 2.59 -6.96
N LEU A 42 1.67 2.24 -8.24
CA LEU A 42 0.94 1.12 -8.84
C LEU A 42 1.27 -0.24 -8.19
N SER A 43 2.53 -0.47 -7.84
CA SER A 43 2.92 -1.70 -7.12
C SER A 43 2.35 -1.74 -5.70
N LEU A 44 2.32 -0.59 -5.00
CA LEU A 44 1.72 -0.51 -3.67
C LEU A 44 0.22 -0.75 -3.69
N ILE A 45 -0.49 -0.24 -4.70
CA ILE A 45 -1.94 -0.48 -4.86
C ILE A 45 -2.19 -1.98 -5.03
N GLN A 46 -1.44 -2.67 -5.91
CA GLN A 46 -1.56 -4.11 -6.09
C GLN A 46 -1.33 -4.88 -4.78
N ASN A 47 -0.29 -4.51 -4.02
CA ASN A 47 -0.02 -5.14 -2.73
C ASN A 47 -1.16 -4.91 -1.71
N CYS A 48 -1.79 -3.73 -1.73
CA CYS A 48 -2.96 -3.45 -0.89
C CYS A 48 -4.15 -4.32 -1.28
N GLU A 49 -4.41 -4.47 -2.58
CA GLU A 49 -5.48 -5.33 -3.10
C GLU A 49 -5.25 -6.80 -2.73
N GLU A 50 -4.02 -7.31 -2.90
CA GLU A 50 -3.66 -8.67 -2.49
C GLU A 50 -3.82 -8.89 -0.98
N PHE A 51 -3.45 -7.90 -0.17
CA PHE A 51 -3.62 -7.97 1.28
C PHE A 51 -5.11 -8.08 1.65
N LEU A 52 -5.96 -7.26 1.03
CA LEU A 52 -7.41 -7.31 1.26
C LEU A 52 -8.03 -8.62 0.76
N GLN A 53 -7.63 -9.11 -0.41
CA GLN A 53 -8.08 -10.42 -0.91
C GLN A 53 -7.71 -11.54 0.06
N LYS A 54 -6.48 -11.56 0.58
CA LYS A 54 -6.05 -12.57 1.56
C LYS A 54 -6.85 -12.47 2.86
N ALA A 55 -7.15 -11.26 3.31
CA ALA A 55 -7.99 -11.04 4.49
C ALA A 55 -9.43 -11.52 4.25
N GLU A 56 -10.00 -11.26 3.06
CA GLU A 56 -11.35 -11.71 2.68
C GLU A 56 -11.43 -13.24 2.56
N LEU A 57 -10.45 -13.87 1.91
CA LEU A 57 -10.32 -15.34 1.87
C LEU A 57 -10.21 -15.92 3.27
N SER A 58 -9.37 -15.32 4.11
CA SER A 58 -9.20 -15.74 5.51
C SER A 58 -10.48 -15.60 6.33
N ILE A 59 -11.42 -14.72 5.98
CA ILE A 59 -12.75 -14.61 6.61
C ILE A 59 -13.71 -15.64 6.00
N THR A 60 -13.63 -15.85 4.69
CA THR A 60 -14.51 -16.75 3.94
C THR A 60 -14.26 -18.22 4.31
N GLU A 61 -13.01 -18.64 4.54
CA GLU A 61 -12.69 -20.01 4.98
C GLU A 61 -13.14 -20.33 6.42
N VAL A 62 -13.50 -19.32 7.22
CA VAL A 62 -14.01 -19.50 8.60
C VAL A 62 -15.52 -19.39 8.70
N GLN A 63 -16.25 -19.26 7.58
CA GLN A 63 -17.70 -19.46 7.59
C GLN A 63 -17.97 -20.96 7.45
N PRO A 64 -18.25 -21.70 8.55
CA PRO A 64 -18.90 -22.98 8.39
C PRO A 64 -20.22 -22.72 7.68
N GLU A 65 -20.40 -23.33 6.52
CA GLU A 65 -21.72 -23.50 5.91
C GLU A 65 -22.69 -23.99 7.01
N GLU A 66 -23.70 -23.17 7.33
CA GLU A 66 -24.89 -23.58 8.08
C GLU A 66 -25.80 -24.48 7.22
#